data_AF-A0A6G0I7Z6-F1
#
_entry.id   AF-A0A6G0I7Z6-F1
#
_cell.length_a   1.000
_cell.length_b   1.000
_cell.length_c   1.000
_cell.angle_alpha   90.00
_cell.angle_beta   90.00
_cell.angle_gamma   90.00
#
_symmetry.space_group_name_H-M   'P 1'
#
loop_
_entity.id
_entity.type
_entity.pdbx_description
1 polymer ?
#
loop_
_entity_poly.entity_id
_entity_poly.type
_entity_poly.pdbx_seq_one_letter_code
_entity_poly.pdbx_strand_id
1 'polypeptide(L)'
;MDTIPNNAERISYLVVFHVFLTMFIWSYWTAIGSKPAGPSKAFSLPSAEKELYEREEQAETQQEILKRVARNLPVYTRTAGGAIRYCDHCQLIKPDRCHHCSTCEMCVLKMDHHCPWVNNCVGFSNYKYFILFLAYASLYCVVICATVIKYFIKFWTKQLPDTHAKFHILFLFFVAALFFISILSLLSYHLWLVGKNRTTIEAFRAPVFTNGPDKSGFSLGFRRNVAEVFGSEAKYWIFPVFSSLGDGHSFVTRSVHIDPEQANSILQQNGKSQSPADGEAHPVRTADDSKEKTDGGQTVSVTMESEP
;
A
#
# COMPACT_ATOMS: atom_id res chain seq x y z
N MET A 1 -11.70 -39.52 27.73
CA MET A 1 -10.69 -38.76 28.50
C MET A 1 -10.42 -37.47 27.74
N ASP A 2 -10.80 -36.33 28.30
CA ASP A 2 -10.56 -35.05 27.63
C ASP A 2 -9.07 -34.75 27.61
N THR A 3 -8.54 -34.37 26.43
CA THR A 3 -7.12 -34.02 26.26
C THR A 3 -6.73 -32.73 26.98
N ILE A 4 -7.72 -31.87 27.27
CA ILE A 4 -7.58 -30.63 28.06
C ILE A 4 -8.61 -30.66 29.20
N PRO A 5 -8.18 -30.93 30.45
CA PRO A 5 -9.10 -31.04 31.59
C PRO A 5 -9.59 -29.67 32.08
N ASN A 6 -8.84 -28.58 31.81
CA ASN A 6 -9.19 -27.24 32.26
C ASN A 6 -10.07 -26.52 31.22
N ASN A 7 -11.33 -26.22 31.61
CA ASN A 7 -12.27 -25.49 30.76
C ASN A 7 -11.78 -24.08 30.39
N ALA A 8 -11.07 -23.39 31.28
CA ALA A 8 -10.52 -22.06 30.98
C ALA A 8 -9.40 -22.12 29.93
N GLU A 9 -8.53 -23.13 29.99
CA GLU A 9 -7.48 -23.37 28.97
C GLU A 9 -8.13 -23.67 27.60
N ARG A 10 -9.19 -24.50 27.59
CA ARG A 10 -9.94 -24.84 26.38
C ARG A 10 -10.61 -23.61 25.75
N ILE A 11 -11.31 -22.81 26.55
CA ILE A 11 -11.96 -21.58 26.09
C ILE A 11 -10.93 -20.60 25.55
N SER A 12 -9.81 -20.42 26.25
CA SER A 12 -8.73 -19.52 25.82
C SER A 12 -8.17 -19.91 24.44
N TYR A 13 -7.85 -21.20 24.23
CA TYR A 13 -7.39 -21.67 22.92
C TYR A 13 -8.41 -21.45 21.82
N LEU A 14 -9.69 -21.71 22.08
CA LEU A 14 -10.76 -21.49 21.10
C LEU A 14 -10.90 -20.00 20.76
N VAL A 15 -10.89 -19.11 21.75
CA VAL A 15 -11.01 -17.67 21.51
C VAL A 15 -9.82 -17.16 20.69
N VAL A 16 -8.59 -17.48 21.09
CA VAL A 16 -7.38 -17.07 20.37
C VAL A 16 -7.41 -17.60 18.93
N PHE A 17 -7.72 -18.89 18.75
CA PHE A 17 -7.84 -19.50 17.43
C PHE A 17 -8.83 -18.75 16.52
N HIS A 18 -10.03 -18.46 17.02
CA HIS A 18 -11.07 -17.80 16.21
C HIS A 18 -10.72 -16.34 15.90
N VAL A 19 -10.05 -15.62 16.79
CA VAL A 19 -9.58 -14.25 16.51
C VAL A 19 -8.60 -14.24 15.33
N PHE A 20 -7.57 -15.08 15.36
CA PHE A 20 -6.59 -15.15 14.27
C PHE A 20 -7.17 -15.73 12.98
N LEU A 21 -8.03 -16.75 13.08
CA LEU A 21 -8.74 -17.30 11.92
C LEU A 21 -9.62 -16.25 11.25
N THR A 22 -10.35 -15.45 12.02
CA THR A 22 -11.23 -14.39 11.49
C THR A 22 -10.42 -13.34 10.74
N MET A 23 -9.31 -12.86 11.33
CA MET A 23 -8.45 -11.86 10.67
C MET A 23 -7.75 -12.43 9.42
N PHE A 24 -7.32 -13.69 9.47
CA PHE A 24 -6.76 -14.40 8.32
C PHE A 24 -7.78 -14.50 7.18
N ILE A 25 -9.00 -14.99 7.45
CA ILE A 25 -10.06 -15.11 6.45
C ILE A 25 -10.46 -13.74 5.91
N TRP A 26 -10.64 -12.74 6.78
CA TRP A 26 -11.04 -11.40 6.36
C TRP A 26 -10.00 -10.74 5.45
N SER A 27 -8.72 -10.80 5.81
CA SER A 27 -7.64 -10.26 4.97
C SER A 27 -7.48 -11.02 3.65
N TYR A 28 -7.57 -12.36 3.67
CA TYR A 28 -7.52 -13.19 2.47
C TYR A 28 -8.68 -12.89 1.51
N TRP A 29 -9.91 -12.89 2.02
CA TRP A 29 -11.11 -12.60 1.23
C TRP A 29 -11.08 -11.19 0.65
N THR A 30 -10.62 -10.22 1.43
CA THR A 30 -10.49 -8.83 0.96
C THR A 30 -9.43 -8.72 -0.14
N ALA A 31 -8.30 -9.44 -0.04
CA ALA A 31 -7.29 -9.46 -1.10
C ALA A 31 -7.80 -10.09 -2.41
N ILE A 32 -8.60 -11.17 -2.32
CA ILE A 32 -9.25 -11.80 -3.47
C ILE A 32 -10.31 -10.87 -4.09
N GLY A 33 -11.25 -10.37 -3.26
CA GLY A 33 -12.42 -9.64 -3.74
C GLY A 33 -12.15 -8.20 -4.18
N SER A 34 -11.01 -7.63 -3.80
CA SER A 34 -10.63 -6.27 -4.18
C SER A 34 -10.15 -6.22 -5.63
N LYS A 35 -10.97 -5.64 -6.52
CA LYS A 35 -10.62 -5.49 -7.92
C LYS A 35 -9.34 -4.64 -8.09
N PRO A 36 -8.40 -5.04 -8.96
CA PRO A 36 -7.24 -4.22 -9.28
C PRO A 36 -7.69 -2.87 -9.87
N ALA A 37 -7.10 -1.77 -9.38
CA ALA A 37 -7.36 -0.45 -9.94
C ALA A 37 -6.65 -0.28 -11.29
N GLY A 38 -7.37 0.25 -12.28
CA GLY A 38 -6.84 0.57 -13.60
C GLY A 38 -6.62 2.08 -13.83
N PRO A 39 -5.85 2.47 -14.85
CA PRO A 39 -5.68 3.87 -15.23
C PRO A 39 -7.02 4.57 -15.53
N SER A 40 -7.11 5.86 -15.20
CA SER A 40 -8.27 6.68 -15.54
C SER A 40 -8.28 7.00 -17.05
N LYS A 41 -9.43 7.43 -17.58
CA LYS A 41 -9.55 7.80 -19.00
C LYS A 41 -8.62 8.94 -19.42
N ALA A 42 -8.13 9.74 -18.48
CA ALA A 42 -7.16 10.81 -18.76
C ALA A 42 -5.84 10.27 -19.36
N PHE A 43 -5.48 9.01 -19.07
CA PHE A 43 -4.29 8.36 -19.59
C PHE A 43 -4.50 7.71 -20.97
N SER A 44 -5.73 7.61 -21.44
CA SER A 44 -6.03 7.15 -22.80
C SER A 44 -5.68 8.24 -23.81
N LEU A 45 -5.29 7.83 -25.02
CA LEU A 45 -5.07 8.78 -26.10
C LEU A 45 -6.39 9.46 -26.49
N PRO A 46 -6.42 10.80 -26.62
CA PRO A 46 -7.54 11.49 -27.26
C PRO A 46 -7.79 10.92 -28.65
N SER A 47 -9.05 10.86 -29.10
CA SER A 47 -9.42 10.21 -30.36
C SER A 47 -8.59 10.68 -31.56
N ALA A 48 -8.33 11.98 -31.68
CA ALA A 48 -7.49 12.53 -32.74
C ALA A 48 -6.06 11.97 -32.70
N GLU A 49 -5.39 12.06 -31.55
CA GLU A 49 -4.00 11.57 -31.39
C GLU A 49 -3.93 10.04 -31.53
N LYS A 50 -4.99 9.33 -31.15
CA LYS A 50 -5.10 7.88 -31.36
C LYS A 50 -5.13 7.52 -32.84
N GLU A 51 -5.96 8.21 -33.63
CA GLU A 51 -6.00 7.98 -35.08
C GLU A 51 -4.67 8.31 -35.76
N LEU A 52 -3.99 9.38 -35.33
CA LEU A 52 -2.64 9.69 -35.84
C LEU A 52 -1.65 8.59 -35.48
N TYR A 53 -1.67 8.11 -34.22
CA TYR A 53 -0.79 7.05 -33.74
C TYR A 53 -0.99 5.74 -34.53
N GLU A 54 -2.23 5.35 -34.79
CA GLU A 54 -2.56 4.11 -35.51
C GLU A 54 -2.21 4.16 -37.01
N ARG A 55 -2.25 5.34 -37.63
CA ARG A 55 -1.87 5.52 -39.05
C ARG A 55 -0.36 5.65 -39.27
N GLU A 56 0.38 6.02 -38.22
CA GLU A 56 1.81 6.22 -38.30
C GLU A 56 2.56 4.89 -38.23
N GLU A 57 3.45 4.65 -39.19
CA GLU A 57 4.28 3.44 -39.27
C GLU A 57 5.65 3.64 -38.62
N GLN A 58 6.14 4.89 -38.57
CA GLN A 58 7.45 5.21 -38.01
C GLN A 58 7.40 5.30 -36.48
N ALA A 59 8.14 4.41 -35.82
CA ALA A 59 8.21 4.34 -34.36
C ALA A 59 8.67 5.65 -33.69
N GLU A 60 9.55 6.42 -34.35
CA GLU A 60 10.04 7.71 -33.83
C GLU A 60 8.90 8.75 -33.78
N THR A 61 8.11 8.85 -34.85
CA THR A 61 6.96 9.76 -34.93
C THR A 61 5.85 9.34 -33.98
N GLN A 62 5.57 8.04 -33.87
CA GLN A 62 4.68 7.50 -32.84
C GLN A 62 5.11 7.94 -31.43
N GLN A 63 6.41 7.89 -31.12
CA GLN A 63 6.91 8.36 -29.82
C GLN A 63 6.74 9.87 -29.62
N GLU A 64 6.84 10.70 -30.67
CA GLU A 64 6.60 12.13 -30.54
C GLU A 64 5.13 12.45 -30.24
N ILE A 65 4.19 11.73 -30.85
CA ILE A 65 2.76 11.80 -30.52
C ILE A 65 2.54 11.47 -29.04
N LEU A 66 3.09 10.34 -28.58
CA LEU A 66 2.97 9.92 -27.18
C LEU A 66 3.60 10.94 -26.22
N LYS A 67 4.75 11.52 -26.57
CA LYS A 67 5.41 12.58 -25.77
C LYS A 67 4.54 13.81 -25.67
N ARG A 68 3.91 14.26 -26.76
CA ARG A 68 3.00 15.42 -26.75
C ARG A 68 1.85 15.21 -25.76
N VAL A 69 1.19 14.05 -25.80
CA VAL A 69 0.10 13.73 -24.88
C VAL A 69 0.61 13.61 -23.44
N ALA A 70 1.76 12.97 -23.23
CA ALA A 70 2.36 12.75 -21.91
C ALA A 70 2.74 14.05 -21.18
N ARG A 71 3.01 15.17 -21.88
CA ARG A 71 3.34 16.46 -21.25
C ARG A 71 2.23 16.97 -20.33
N ASN A 72 0.99 16.58 -20.57
CA ASN A 72 -0.18 16.97 -19.79
C ASN A 72 -0.54 15.94 -18.71
N LEU A 73 0.30 14.91 -18.49
CA LEU A 73 0.07 13.83 -17.54
C LEU A 73 1.16 13.81 -16.46
N PRO A 74 0.85 13.39 -15.22
CA PRO A 74 1.83 13.27 -14.14
C PRO A 74 2.68 11.99 -14.31
N VAL A 75 3.49 11.93 -15.38
CA VAL A 75 4.33 10.76 -15.74
C VAL A 75 5.80 11.11 -15.77
N TYR A 76 6.55 10.63 -14.78
CA TYR A 76 7.96 10.94 -14.58
C TYR A 76 8.89 9.79 -15.01
N THR A 77 8.34 8.60 -15.25
CA THR A 77 9.13 7.42 -15.67
C THR A 77 9.05 7.13 -17.16
N ARG A 78 10.07 6.46 -17.69
CA ARG A 78 10.23 6.09 -19.10
C ARG A 78 10.59 4.61 -19.23
N THR A 79 10.62 4.11 -20.47
CA THR A 79 11.21 2.80 -20.77
C THR A 79 12.73 2.86 -20.60
N ALA A 80 13.41 1.70 -20.66
CA ALA A 80 14.87 1.65 -20.61
C ALA A 80 15.55 2.46 -21.73
N GLY A 81 14.91 2.58 -22.90
CA GLY A 81 15.36 3.40 -24.02
C GLY A 81 14.91 4.86 -23.97
N GLY A 82 14.32 5.33 -22.87
CA GLY A 82 13.85 6.71 -22.70
C GLY A 82 12.51 7.04 -23.37
N ALA A 83 11.85 6.07 -23.99
CA ALA A 83 10.54 6.23 -24.64
C ALA A 83 9.39 6.38 -23.61
N ILE A 84 8.25 6.91 -24.06
CA ILE A 84 7.03 6.95 -23.25
C ILE A 84 6.54 5.52 -23.02
N ARG A 85 6.15 5.22 -21.78
CA ARG A 85 5.60 3.91 -21.42
C ARG A 85 4.17 3.81 -21.93
N TYR A 86 3.96 3.15 -23.05
CA TYR A 86 2.65 2.92 -23.65
C TYR A 86 2.18 1.47 -23.47
N CYS A 87 0.87 1.25 -23.52
CA CYS A 87 0.25 -0.08 -23.55
C CYS A 87 -0.56 -0.24 -24.83
N ASP A 88 -0.10 -1.09 -25.75
CA ASP A 88 -0.83 -1.34 -27.00
C ASP A 88 -2.12 -2.11 -26.77
N HIS A 89 -2.16 -3.06 -25.83
CA HIS A 89 -3.39 -3.79 -25.52
C HIS A 89 -4.50 -2.90 -24.95
N CYS A 90 -4.15 -1.94 -24.10
CA CYS A 90 -5.11 -1.07 -23.41
C CYS A 90 -5.26 0.32 -24.08
N GLN A 91 -4.45 0.61 -25.09
CA GLN A 91 -4.40 1.88 -25.82
C GLN A 91 -4.30 3.11 -24.90
N LEU A 92 -3.35 3.08 -23.97
CA LEU A 92 -3.14 4.14 -22.97
C LEU A 92 -1.67 4.34 -22.63
N ILE A 93 -1.32 5.56 -22.22
CA ILE A 93 -0.04 5.88 -21.60
C ILE A 93 -0.06 5.35 -20.18
N LYS A 94 0.89 4.49 -19.82
CA LYS A 94 0.94 3.87 -18.49
C LYS A 94 1.30 4.95 -17.46
N PRO A 95 0.47 5.18 -16.42
CA PRO A 95 0.90 5.94 -15.25
C PRO A 95 2.19 5.38 -14.67
N ASP A 96 2.88 6.17 -13.86
CA ASP A 96 4.06 5.68 -13.17
C ASP A 96 3.70 4.44 -12.33
N ARG A 97 4.63 3.48 -12.27
CA ARG A 97 4.47 2.20 -11.56
C ARG A 97 3.32 1.29 -12.08
N CYS A 98 2.62 1.67 -13.15
CA CYS A 98 1.57 0.87 -13.76
C CYS A 98 2.12 -0.15 -14.77
N HIS A 99 1.64 -1.39 -14.72
CA HIS A 99 2.03 -2.46 -15.65
C HIS A 99 0.81 -3.21 -16.17
N HIS A 100 0.90 -3.72 -17.40
CA HIS A 100 -0.15 -4.57 -17.98
C HIS A 100 0.04 -6.00 -17.46
N CYS A 101 -1.01 -6.58 -16.91
CA CYS A 101 -1.07 -7.99 -16.56
C CYS A 101 -1.87 -8.72 -17.64
N SER A 102 -1.23 -9.64 -18.36
CA SER A 102 -1.89 -10.44 -19.39
C SER A 102 -2.96 -11.38 -18.81
N THR A 103 -2.78 -11.89 -17.60
CA THR A 103 -3.78 -12.75 -16.93
C THR A 103 -5.04 -11.97 -16.54
N CYS A 104 -4.89 -10.71 -16.13
CA CYS A 104 -6.03 -9.84 -15.81
C CYS A 104 -6.52 -9.03 -17.02
N GLU A 105 -5.83 -9.11 -18.16
CA GLU A 105 -6.10 -8.38 -19.41
C GLU A 105 -6.27 -6.86 -19.22
N MET A 106 -5.55 -6.28 -18.25
CA MET A 106 -5.65 -4.86 -17.95
C MET A 106 -4.34 -4.28 -17.43
N CYS A 107 -4.20 -2.96 -17.58
CA CYS A 107 -3.21 -2.20 -16.84
C CYS A 107 -3.62 -2.07 -15.37
N VAL A 108 -2.70 -2.44 -14.46
CA VAL A 108 -2.88 -2.41 -13.01
C VAL A 108 -2.01 -1.31 -12.42
N LEU A 109 -2.63 -0.39 -11.68
CA LEU A 109 -1.94 0.69 -10.97
C LEU A 109 -1.04 0.13 -9.87
N LYS A 110 0.18 0.68 -9.77
CA LYS A 110 1.23 0.22 -8.84
C LYS A 110 1.32 -1.31 -8.78
N MET A 111 1.32 -1.96 -9.94
CA MET A 111 1.31 -3.43 -10.04
C MET A 111 2.53 -4.00 -9.32
N ASP A 112 2.28 -4.93 -8.41
CA ASP A 112 3.31 -5.69 -7.74
C ASP A 112 3.56 -7.02 -8.46
N HIS A 113 2.53 -7.86 -8.53
CA HIS A 113 2.55 -9.12 -9.26
C HIS A 113 1.13 -9.64 -9.51
N HIS A 114 0.99 -10.63 -10.38
CA HIS A 114 -0.21 -11.46 -10.42
C HIS A 114 -0.01 -12.65 -9.48
N CYS A 115 -0.94 -12.85 -8.54
CA CYS A 115 -0.82 -13.88 -7.52
C CYS A 115 -1.85 -14.99 -7.76
N PRO A 116 -1.42 -16.20 -8.17
CA PRO A 116 -2.33 -17.31 -8.40
C PRO A 116 -3.10 -17.72 -7.15
N TRP A 117 -2.50 -17.56 -5.96
CA TRP A 117 -3.08 -17.96 -4.68
C TRP A 117 -4.27 -17.11 -4.23
N VAL A 118 -4.37 -15.86 -4.73
CA VAL A 118 -5.57 -15.03 -4.52
C VAL A 118 -6.37 -14.87 -5.82
N ASN A 119 -5.99 -15.57 -6.89
CA ASN A 119 -6.57 -15.48 -8.23
C ASN A 119 -6.83 -14.03 -8.67
N ASN A 120 -5.87 -13.15 -8.38
CA ASN A 120 -6.01 -11.72 -8.57
C ASN A 120 -4.65 -11.03 -8.70
N CYS A 121 -4.65 -9.85 -9.31
CA CYS A 121 -3.47 -8.99 -9.32
C CYS A 121 -3.31 -8.29 -7.98
N VAL A 122 -2.08 -8.29 -7.46
CA VAL A 122 -1.68 -7.48 -6.31
C VAL A 122 -1.12 -6.16 -6.84
N GLY A 123 -1.75 -5.05 -6.46
CA GLY A 123 -1.39 -3.69 -6.89
C GLY A 123 -1.92 -2.64 -5.93
N PHE A 124 -2.10 -1.40 -6.41
CA PHE A 124 -2.45 -0.26 -5.57
C PHE A 124 -3.66 -0.50 -4.66
N SER A 125 -4.76 -1.04 -5.19
CA SER A 125 -6.04 -1.17 -4.48
C SER A 125 -6.07 -2.26 -3.40
N ASN A 126 -5.12 -3.21 -3.41
CA ASN A 126 -5.15 -4.37 -2.52
C ASN A 126 -3.79 -4.75 -1.90
N TYR A 127 -2.71 -4.00 -2.14
CA TYR A 127 -1.39 -4.35 -1.61
C TYR A 127 -1.38 -4.44 -0.09
N LYS A 128 -2.02 -3.48 0.61
CA LYS A 128 -2.17 -3.53 2.07
C LYS A 128 -2.84 -4.84 2.53
N TYR A 129 -3.90 -5.28 1.85
CA TYR A 129 -4.63 -6.50 2.20
C TYR A 129 -3.77 -7.73 2.00
N PHE A 130 -2.98 -7.77 0.92
CA PHE A 130 -2.02 -8.83 0.69
C PHE A 130 -0.96 -8.91 1.81
N ILE A 131 -0.40 -7.78 2.26
CA ILE A 131 0.54 -7.76 3.40
C ILE A 131 -0.12 -8.27 4.69
N LEU A 132 -1.36 -7.82 4.97
CA LEU A 132 -2.11 -8.28 6.13
C LEU A 132 -2.46 -9.77 6.05
N PHE A 133 -2.82 -10.27 4.87
CA PHE A 133 -3.03 -11.70 4.62
C PHE A 133 -1.78 -12.51 4.97
N LEU A 134 -0.60 -12.12 4.47
CA LEU A 134 0.65 -12.79 4.81
C LEU A 134 0.94 -12.75 6.32
N ALA A 135 0.75 -11.58 6.95
CA ALA A 135 0.98 -11.41 8.38
C ALA A 135 0.04 -12.28 9.23
N TYR A 136 -1.27 -12.26 8.95
CA TYR A 136 -2.24 -13.07 9.68
C TYR A 136 -2.12 -14.56 9.37
N ALA A 137 -1.71 -14.94 8.16
CA ALA A 137 -1.39 -16.33 7.84
C ALA A 137 -0.18 -16.84 8.64
N SER A 138 0.90 -16.04 8.73
CA SER A 138 2.06 -16.37 9.57
C SER A 138 1.67 -16.49 11.05
N LEU A 139 0.92 -15.52 11.59
CA LEU A 139 0.47 -15.54 12.98
C LEU A 139 -0.45 -16.73 13.27
N TYR A 140 -1.36 -17.05 12.36
CA TYR A 140 -2.23 -18.22 12.48
C TYR A 140 -1.44 -19.53 12.50
N CYS A 141 -0.42 -19.67 11.65
CA CYS A 141 0.48 -20.83 11.70
C CYS A 141 1.24 -20.92 13.02
N VAL A 142 1.73 -19.79 13.57
CA VAL A 142 2.38 -19.75 14.89
C VAL A 142 1.42 -20.22 15.99
N VAL A 143 0.17 -19.73 16.00
CA VAL A 143 -0.85 -20.14 16.97
C VAL A 143 -1.12 -21.64 16.89
N ILE A 144 -1.25 -22.19 15.67
CA ILE A 144 -1.40 -23.64 15.47
C ILE A 144 -0.19 -24.39 16.00
N CYS A 145 1.03 -24.04 15.58
CA CYS A 145 2.25 -24.72 16.03
C CYS A 145 2.40 -24.67 17.56
N ALA A 146 2.21 -23.50 18.16
CA ALA A 146 2.36 -23.29 19.61
C ALA A 146 1.32 -24.08 20.43
N THR A 147 0.09 -24.20 19.93
CA THR A 147 -0.97 -24.96 20.63
C THR A 147 -0.82 -26.48 20.41
N VAL A 148 -0.35 -26.89 19.24
CA VAL A 148 -0.24 -28.30 18.85
C VAL A 148 1.04 -28.97 19.38
N ILE A 149 2.15 -28.23 19.56
CA ILE A 149 3.46 -28.80 19.94
C ILE A 149 3.43 -29.65 21.22
N LYS A 150 2.64 -29.24 22.23
CA LYS A 150 2.45 -29.99 23.47
C LYS A 150 1.84 -31.38 23.20
N TYR A 151 0.85 -31.45 22.31
CA TYR A 151 0.22 -32.72 21.94
C TYR A 151 1.09 -33.53 20.99
N PHE A 152 1.78 -32.88 20.06
CA PHE A 152 2.78 -33.51 19.20
C PHE A 152 3.80 -34.29 20.05
N ILE A 153 4.39 -33.64 21.07
CA ILE A 153 5.36 -34.28 21.97
C ILE A 153 4.71 -35.46 22.69
N LYS A 154 3.50 -35.30 23.25
CA LYS A 154 2.80 -36.38 23.97
C LYS A 154 2.48 -37.59 23.09
N PHE A 155 2.10 -37.39 21.83
CA PHE A 155 1.89 -38.49 20.88
C PHE A 155 3.21 -39.15 20.49
N TRP A 156 4.28 -38.37 20.30
CA TRP A 156 5.60 -38.88 19.96
C TRP A 156 6.23 -39.71 21.09
N THR A 157 6.04 -39.28 22.34
CA THR A 157 6.52 -39.96 23.55
C THR A 157 5.58 -41.08 24.04
N LYS A 158 4.53 -41.41 23.27
CA LYS A 158 3.53 -42.45 23.58
C LYS A 158 2.79 -42.23 24.90
N GLN A 159 2.65 -40.97 25.34
CA GLN A 159 1.87 -40.58 26.53
C GLN A 159 0.37 -40.46 26.23
N LEU A 160 -0.03 -40.47 24.96
CA LEU A 160 -1.42 -40.46 24.51
C LEU A 160 -1.72 -41.72 23.69
N PRO A 161 -2.95 -42.27 23.78
CA PRO A 161 -3.34 -43.44 23.02
C PRO A 161 -3.39 -43.14 21.52
N ASP A 162 -3.01 -44.12 20.70
CA ASP A 162 -3.08 -44.00 19.25
C ASP A 162 -4.54 -43.96 18.80
N THR A 163 -4.95 -42.82 18.24
CA THR A 163 -6.33 -42.53 17.83
C THR A 163 -6.28 -41.70 16.55
N HIS A 164 -7.41 -41.52 15.86
CA HIS A 164 -7.50 -40.62 14.69
C HIS A 164 -6.96 -39.20 14.98
N ALA A 165 -7.04 -38.73 16.23
CA ALA A 165 -6.49 -37.44 16.64
C ALA A 165 -4.98 -37.33 16.45
N LYS A 166 -4.22 -38.43 16.58
CA LYS A 166 -2.76 -38.46 16.35
C LYS A 166 -2.43 -38.03 14.93
N PHE A 167 -3.10 -38.61 13.93
CA PHE A 167 -2.88 -38.28 12.53
C PHE A 167 -3.16 -36.80 12.26
N HIS A 168 -4.30 -36.28 12.73
CA HIS A 168 -4.67 -34.88 12.54
C HIS A 168 -3.68 -33.91 13.21
N ILE A 169 -3.23 -34.20 14.43
CA ILE A 169 -2.31 -33.34 15.19
C ILE A 169 -0.93 -33.31 14.54
N LEU A 170 -0.39 -34.48 14.15
CA LEU A 170 0.90 -34.55 13.46
C LEU A 170 0.83 -33.84 12.09
N PHE A 171 -0.22 -34.13 11.31
CA PHE A 171 -0.44 -33.51 10.01
C PHE A 171 -0.56 -31.99 10.12
N LEU A 172 -1.39 -31.50 11.05
CA LEU A 172 -1.61 -30.07 11.27
C LEU A 172 -0.31 -29.36 11.68
N PHE A 173 0.51 -29.97 12.54
CA PHE A 173 1.80 -29.39 12.93
C PHE A 173 2.75 -29.24 11.73
N PHE A 174 2.95 -30.31 10.95
CA PHE A 174 3.87 -30.26 9.80
C PHE A 174 3.39 -29.31 8.71
N VAL A 175 2.10 -29.31 8.40
CA VAL A 175 1.51 -28.38 7.43
C VAL A 175 1.68 -26.94 7.90
N ALA A 176 1.31 -26.63 9.15
CA ALA A 176 1.45 -25.27 9.68
C ALA A 176 2.91 -24.80 9.71
N ALA A 177 3.86 -25.66 10.10
CA ALA A 177 5.28 -25.34 10.12
C ALA A 177 5.84 -25.08 8.71
N LEU A 178 5.46 -25.90 7.72
CA LEU A 178 5.87 -25.71 6.32
C LEU A 178 5.35 -24.38 5.76
N PHE A 179 4.04 -24.12 5.92
CA PHE A 179 3.46 -22.85 5.48
C PHE A 179 4.07 -21.65 6.21
N PHE A 180 4.32 -21.76 7.51
CA PHE A 180 4.93 -20.69 8.29
C PHE A 180 6.28 -20.25 7.70
N ILE A 181 7.18 -21.20 7.41
CA ILE A 181 8.52 -20.90 6.89
C ILE A 181 8.40 -20.19 5.53
N SER A 182 7.59 -20.72 4.61
CA SER A 182 7.41 -20.14 3.28
C SER A 182 6.77 -18.76 3.33
N ILE A 183 5.69 -18.59 4.09
CA ILE A 183 4.95 -17.32 4.18
C ILE A 183 5.78 -16.26 4.91
N LEU A 184 6.54 -16.63 5.96
CA LEU A 184 7.38 -15.68 6.68
C LEU A 184 8.50 -15.11 5.79
N SER A 185 9.10 -15.94 4.94
CA SER A 185 10.09 -15.48 3.95
C SER A 185 9.48 -14.46 2.99
N LEU A 186 8.30 -14.76 2.44
CA LEU A 186 7.58 -13.85 1.55
C LEU A 186 7.16 -12.55 2.25
N LEU A 187 6.63 -12.64 3.47
CA LEU A 187 6.27 -11.49 4.29
C LEU A 187 7.50 -10.60 4.54
N SER A 188 8.62 -11.19 4.93
CA SER A 188 9.86 -10.44 5.20
C SER A 188 10.37 -9.70 3.96
N TYR A 189 10.31 -10.33 2.79
CA TYR A 189 10.64 -9.70 1.53
C TYR A 189 9.73 -8.51 1.23
N HIS A 190 8.42 -8.67 1.39
CA HIS A 190 7.48 -7.58 1.14
C HIS A 190 7.55 -6.45 2.17
N LEU A 191 7.86 -6.74 3.44
CA LEU A 191 8.10 -5.70 4.44
C LEU A 191 9.34 -4.86 4.10
N TRP A 192 10.39 -5.49 3.55
CA TRP A 192 11.53 -4.76 2.99
C TRP A 192 11.14 -3.89 1.79
N LEU A 193 10.31 -4.42 0.88
CA LEU A 193 9.79 -3.67 -0.27
C LEU A 193 8.96 -2.45 0.16
N VAL A 194 8.04 -2.62 1.12
CA VAL A 194 7.27 -1.52 1.74
C VAL A 194 8.23 -0.48 2.32
N GLY A 195 9.23 -0.91 3.10
CA GLY A 195 10.22 0.00 3.70
C GLY A 195 11.05 0.79 2.67
N LYS A 196 11.22 0.27 1.46
CA LYS A 196 11.93 0.93 0.34
C LYS A 196 11.00 1.63 -0.66
N ASN A 197 9.68 1.55 -0.47
CA ASN A 197 8.64 1.97 -1.43
C ASN A 197 8.86 1.41 -2.84
N ARG A 198 9.11 0.10 -2.93
CA ARG A 198 9.29 -0.61 -4.19
C ARG A 198 8.19 -1.64 -4.38
N THR A 199 7.75 -1.84 -5.61
CA THR A 199 7.05 -3.07 -5.98
C THR A 199 8.05 -4.18 -6.28
N THR A 200 7.59 -5.44 -6.34
CA THR A 200 8.41 -6.57 -6.78
C THR A 200 9.02 -6.31 -8.15
N ILE A 201 8.24 -5.80 -9.12
CA ILE A 201 8.74 -5.42 -10.46
C ILE A 201 9.90 -4.42 -10.37
N GLU A 202 9.75 -3.38 -9.56
CA GLU A 202 10.76 -2.33 -9.38
C GLU A 202 12.03 -2.81 -8.66
N ALA A 203 11.90 -3.84 -7.82
CA ALA A 203 13.04 -4.46 -7.16
C ALA A 203 13.94 -5.19 -8.16
N PHE A 204 13.35 -5.85 -9.15
CA PHE A 204 14.06 -6.52 -10.25
C PHE A 204 14.54 -5.53 -11.32
N ARG A 205 13.71 -4.55 -11.70
CA ARG A 205 14.04 -3.56 -12.73
C ARG A 205 13.79 -2.15 -12.21
N ALA A 206 14.88 -1.40 -12.03
CA ALA A 206 14.80 -0.03 -11.55
C ALA A 206 13.92 0.83 -12.49
N PRO A 207 12.96 1.62 -11.98
CA PRO A 207 12.26 2.59 -12.79
C PRO A 207 13.25 3.63 -13.33
N VAL A 208 13.07 3.99 -14.61
CA VAL A 208 13.91 4.97 -15.31
C VAL A 208 13.25 6.32 -15.25
N PHE A 209 13.89 7.28 -14.59
CA PHE A 209 13.49 8.68 -14.54
C PHE A 209 14.25 9.49 -15.60
N THR A 210 14.00 10.79 -15.69
CA THR A 210 14.74 11.72 -16.58
C THR A 210 16.24 11.67 -16.36
N ASN A 211 16.68 11.51 -15.10
CA ASN A 211 18.10 11.44 -14.72
C ASN A 211 18.67 10.01 -14.77
N GLY A 212 17.94 9.07 -15.37
CA GLY A 212 18.32 7.66 -15.47
C GLY A 212 17.64 6.73 -14.45
N PRO A 213 18.10 5.47 -14.38
CA PRO A 213 17.51 4.47 -13.48
C PRO A 213 17.75 4.79 -11.99
N ASP A 214 16.69 4.86 -11.19
CA ASP A 214 16.80 5.06 -9.73
C ASP A 214 15.86 4.11 -8.96
N LYS A 215 16.42 3.08 -8.32
CA LYS A 215 15.63 2.17 -7.47
C LYS A 215 15.02 2.87 -6.25
N SER A 216 15.51 4.04 -5.87
CA SER A 216 15.03 4.82 -4.73
C SER A 216 14.21 6.03 -5.15
N GLY A 217 13.85 6.15 -6.44
CA GLY A 217 13.16 7.33 -6.96
C GLY A 217 11.79 7.60 -6.34
N PHE A 218 11.11 6.59 -5.79
CA PHE A 218 9.85 6.74 -5.04
C PHE A 218 10.02 6.66 -3.51
N SER A 219 11.25 6.53 -3.00
CA SER A 219 11.48 6.41 -1.56
C SER A 219 11.45 7.77 -0.87
N LEU A 220 10.59 7.90 0.14
CA LEU A 220 10.34 9.10 0.96
C LEU A 220 10.89 8.98 2.39
N GLY A 221 11.63 7.91 2.67
CA GLY A 221 12.06 7.52 4.01
C GLY A 221 11.11 6.49 4.64
N PHE A 222 11.64 5.61 5.50
CA PHE A 222 10.95 4.39 5.96
C PHE A 222 9.54 4.64 6.48
N ARG A 223 9.36 5.61 7.39
CA ARG A 223 8.04 5.90 7.99
C ARG A 223 7.01 6.35 6.94
N ARG A 224 7.41 7.24 6.02
CA ARG A 224 6.54 7.72 4.95
C ARG A 224 6.23 6.60 3.95
N ASN A 225 7.22 5.78 3.62
CA ASN A 225 7.03 4.61 2.74
C ASN A 225 6.01 3.61 3.32
N VAL A 226 6.03 3.37 4.63
CA VAL A 226 5.03 2.54 5.32
C VAL A 226 3.65 3.23 5.27
N ALA A 227 3.59 4.53 5.54
CA ALA A 227 2.34 5.30 5.49
C ALA A 227 1.70 5.32 4.09
N GLU A 228 2.47 5.27 3.00
CA GLU A 228 1.93 5.14 1.64
C GLU A 228 1.06 3.88 1.46
N VAL A 229 1.35 2.81 2.21
CA VAL A 229 0.60 1.54 2.14
C VAL A 229 -0.46 1.45 3.23
N PHE A 230 -0.12 1.79 4.47
CA PHE A 230 -1.00 1.59 5.63
C PHE A 230 -1.81 2.82 6.04
N GLY A 231 -1.50 3.99 5.50
CA GLY A 231 -2.15 5.25 5.83
C GLY A 231 -1.54 5.96 7.04
N SER A 232 -1.99 7.20 7.27
CA SER A 232 -1.58 8.03 8.40
C SER A 232 -2.21 7.59 9.74
N GLU A 233 -3.40 7.00 9.69
CA GLU A 233 -4.15 6.61 10.89
C GLU A 233 -3.82 5.18 11.34
N ALA A 234 -2.99 5.07 12.37
CA ALA A 234 -2.51 3.78 12.92
C ALA A 234 -3.62 2.79 13.29
N LYS A 235 -4.80 3.29 13.72
CA LYS A 235 -5.95 2.45 14.08
C LYS A 235 -6.43 1.53 12.94
N TYR A 236 -6.20 1.92 11.68
CA TYR A 236 -6.60 1.11 10.52
C TYR A 236 -5.50 0.14 10.07
N TRP A 237 -4.29 0.21 10.62
CA TRP A 237 -3.16 -0.55 10.09
C TRP A 237 -3.37 -2.06 10.16
N ILE A 238 -3.99 -2.54 11.24
CA ILE A 238 -4.23 -3.97 11.46
C ILE A 238 -5.50 -4.49 10.77
N PHE A 239 -6.37 -3.59 10.30
CA PHE A 239 -7.63 -3.99 9.68
C PHE A 239 -7.52 -3.97 8.15
N PRO A 240 -8.09 -4.97 7.44
CA PRO A 240 -8.12 -5.01 5.99
C PRO A 240 -9.22 -4.06 5.45
N VAL A 241 -9.05 -2.78 5.74
CA VAL A 241 -9.83 -1.65 5.22
C VAL A 241 -8.90 -0.75 4.41
N PHE A 242 -9.40 -0.13 3.33
CA PHE A 242 -8.55 0.68 2.46
C PHE A 242 -8.08 1.92 3.23
N SER A 243 -6.76 2.12 3.27
CA SER A 243 -6.16 3.31 3.89
C SER A 243 -4.84 3.70 3.23
N SER A 244 -4.52 3.14 2.07
CA SER A 244 -3.33 3.53 1.30
C SER A 244 -3.47 4.97 0.80
N LEU A 245 -2.36 5.69 0.73
CA LEU A 245 -2.34 7.09 0.31
C LEU A 245 -2.22 7.20 -1.22
N GLY A 246 -2.65 8.34 -1.76
CA GLY A 246 -2.58 8.66 -3.18
C GLY A 246 -3.77 8.15 -3.99
N ASP A 247 -3.70 8.36 -5.30
CA ASP A 247 -4.71 7.97 -6.29
C ASP A 247 -4.33 6.69 -7.06
N GLY A 248 -3.06 6.29 -6.97
CA GLY A 248 -2.47 5.18 -7.71
C GLY A 248 -1.96 5.55 -9.11
N HIS A 249 -2.25 6.76 -9.60
CA HIS A 249 -1.79 7.28 -10.88
C HIS A 249 -0.50 8.08 -10.74
N SER A 250 -0.40 8.89 -9.67
CA SER A 250 0.73 9.75 -9.37
C SER A 250 1.35 9.38 -8.03
N PHE A 251 2.68 9.50 -7.95
CA PHE A 251 3.44 9.16 -6.75
C PHE A 251 4.48 10.25 -6.49
N VAL A 252 4.63 10.63 -5.24
CA VAL A 252 5.68 11.57 -4.84
C VAL A 252 7.04 10.94 -5.11
N THR A 253 7.91 11.65 -5.81
CA THR A 253 9.26 11.20 -6.14
C THR A 253 10.29 11.90 -5.23
N ARG A 254 11.44 11.25 -5.00
CA ARG A 254 12.54 11.78 -4.18
C ARG A 254 13.20 13.00 -4.83
N SER A 255 13.30 12.98 -6.16
CA SER A 255 14.05 13.95 -6.95
C SER A 255 13.08 14.76 -7.79
N VAL A 256 12.39 15.71 -7.18
CA VAL A 256 11.68 16.73 -7.95
C VAL A 256 12.53 17.99 -7.97
N HIS A 257 13.38 18.12 -8.98
CA HIS A 257 13.49 19.43 -9.62
C HIS A 257 12.17 19.58 -10.39
N ILE A 258 11.17 20.15 -9.73
CA ILE A 258 9.95 20.54 -10.43
C ILE A 258 10.36 21.71 -11.31
N ASP A 259 10.10 21.61 -12.61
CA ASP A 259 10.05 22.80 -13.46
C ASP A 259 9.01 23.75 -12.82
N PRO A 260 9.36 24.99 -12.44
CA PRO A 260 8.53 25.84 -11.56
C PRO A 260 7.05 25.96 -11.95
N GLU A 261 6.74 25.80 -13.24
CA GLU A 261 5.38 25.82 -13.78
C GLU A 261 4.52 24.59 -13.38
N GLN A 262 5.11 23.40 -13.19
CA GLN A 262 4.38 22.19 -12.79
C GLN A 262 4.16 22.06 -11.27
N ALA A 263 4.92 22.79 -10.44
CA ALA A 263 4.76 22.72 -8.98
C ALA A 263 3.46 23.39 -8.52
N ASN A 264 3.12 24.50 -9.17
CA ASN A 264 1.97 25.31 -8.82
C ASN A 264 0.64 24.61 -9.13
N SER A 265 0.59 23.74 -10.15
CA SER A 265 -0.62 22.97 -10.48
C SER A 265 -0.88 21.83 -9.49
N ILE A 266 0.17 21.15 -9.02
CA ILE A 266 0.07 20.03 -8.06
C ILE A 266 -0.32 20.55 -6.67
N LEU A 267 0.24 21.67 -6.22
CA LEU A 267 -0.10 22.28 -4.93
C LEU A 267 -1.53 22.84 -4.92
N GLN A 268 -2.02 23.39 -6.03
CA GLN A 268 -3.40 23.89 -6.13
C GLN A 268 -4.45 22.77 -6.19
N GLN A 269 -4.13 21.61 -6.75
CA GLN A 269 -5.04 20.46 -6.77
C GLN A 269 -5.17 19.79 -5.39
N ASN A 270 -4.07 19.65 -4.64
CA ASN A 270 -4.11 19.07 -3.29
C ASN A 270 -4.71 19.99 -2.22
N GLY A 271 -4.85 21.30 -2.49
CA GLY A 271 -5.49 22.25 -1.58
C GLY A 271 -7.01 22.40 -1.76
N LYS A 272 -7.61 21.82 -2.81
CA LYS A 272 -9.04 22.03 -3.15
C LYS A 272 -9.96 20.86 -2.81
N SER A 273 -9.45 19.74 -2.34
CA SER A 273 -10.28 18.60 -1.93
C SER A 273 -10.48 18.57 -0.42
N GLN A 274 -11.19 19.56 0.13
CA GLN A 274 -11.96 19.45 1.38
C GLN A 274 -12.81 20.71 1.61
N SER A 275 -14.05 20.69 1.12
CA SER A 275 -15.18 21.42 1.73
C SER A 275 -16.50 20.84 1.16
N PRO A 276 -17.44 20.35 1.99
CA PRO A 276 -18.82 20.13 1.55
C PRO A 276 -19.61 21.44 1.62
N ALA A 277 -20.31 21.77 0.53
CA ALA A 277 -21.47 22.67 0.52
C ALA A 277 -22.69 21.89 1.08
N ASP A 278 -23.72 22.42 1.73
CA ASP A 278 -24.41 23.72 1.73
C ASP A 278 -25.11 23.97 3.08
N GLY A 279 -25.46 25.23 3.41
CA GLY A 279 -26.43 25.52 4.49
C GLY A 279 -26.51 26.96 4.99
N GLU A 280 -27.23 27.79 4.25
CA GLU A 280 -27.95 29.03 4.64
C GLU A 280 -27.19 30.32 5.04
N ALA A 281 -27.66 31.40 4.41
CA ALA A 281 -27.18 32.77 4.50
C ALA A 281 -28.09 33.63 5.38
N HIS A 282 -27.51 34.58 6.13
CA HIS A 282 -27.82 36.02 6.05
C HIS A 282 -26.93 36.84 7.00
N PRO A 283 -26.75 38.16 6.76
CA PRO A 283 -25.47 38.85 6.93
C PRO A 283 -25.50 39.88 8.07
N VAL A 284 -24.38 40.58 8.29
CA VAL A 284 -24.28 42.06 8.28
C VAL A 284 -23.17 42.60 9.21
N ARG A 285 -22.29 43.39 8.57
CA ARG A 285 -21.49 44.56 9.02
C ARG A 285 -20.20 44.42 9.85
N THR A 286 -19.14 44.81 9.14
CA THR A 286 -17.93 45.52 9.54
C THR A 286 -18.18 46.89 10.20
N ALA A 287 -17.34 47.25 11.18
CA ALA A 287 -16.82 48.60 11.49
C ALA A 287 -15.73 48.43 12.58
N ASP A 288 -14.46 48.68 12.29
CA ASP A 288 -13.72 49.95 12.40
C ASP A 288 -13.33 50.36 13.84
N ASP A 289 -12.03 50.19 14.09
CA ASP A 289 -11.02 51.20 14.49
C ASP A 289 -11.12 52.03 15.80
N SER A 290 -9.95 52.11 16.46
CA SER A 290 -9.36 53.25 17.18
C SER A 290 -9.53 53.47 18.72
N LYS A 291 -8.34 53.64 19.35
CA LYS A 291 -7.94 54.51 20.50
C LYS A 291 -8.43 54.14 21.92
N GLU A 292 -7.73 54.39 23.04
CA GLU A 292 -6.49 55.10 23.41
C GLU A 292 -6.03 54.67 24.83
N LYS A 293 -4.75 54.97 25.15
CA LYS A 293 -3.99 55.13 26.44
C LYS A 293 -4.75 55.10 27.80
N THR A 294 -4.18 54.70 28.93
CA THR A 294 -3.02 55.24 29.72
C THR A 294 -2.63 54.26 30.85
N ASP A 295 -1.35 53.93 31.04
CA ASP A 295 -0.39 54.43 32.06
C ASP A 295 -0.59 53.95 33.52
N GLY A 296 0.52 53.57 34.16
CA GLY A 296 0.57 53.12 35.56
C GLY A 296 1.74 52.17 35.84
N GLY A 297 2.95 52.71 36.00
CA GLY A 297 4.17 51.94 36.28
C GLY A 297 4.34 51.49 37.74
N GLN A 298 5.17 50.47 37.93
CA GLN A 298 6.05 50.36 39.11
C GLN A 298 7.24 49.42 38.83
N THR A 299 8.36 49.76 39.46
CA THR A 299 9.75 49.38 39.19
C THR A 299 10.25 48.25 40.12
N VAL A 300 11.18 47.41 39.59
CA VAL A 300 12.38 46.80 40.25
C VAL A 300 12.06 45.65 41.25
N SER A 301 12.76 44.50 41.36
CA SER A 301 14.18 44.12 41.25
C SER A 301 14.38 42.62 40.98
N VAL A 302 15.56 42.29 40.46
CA VAL A 302 16.18 40.98 40.23
C VAL A 302 16.72 40.37 41.54
N THR A 303 16.62 39.04 41.71
CA THR A 303 17.69 38.19 42.28
C THR A 303 17.64 36.79 41.64
N MET A 304 18.76 36.40 41.05
CA MET A 304 19.10 35.00 40.75
C MET A 304 19.71 34.38 42.00
N GLU A 305 19.43 33.11 42.26
CA GLU A 305 20.42 32.21 42.89
C GLU A 305 20.14 30.76 42.51
N SER A 306 21.23 30.09 42.21
CA SER A 306 21.38 28.75 41.66
C SER A 306 21.68 27.71 42.74
N GLU A 307 21.13 26.51 42.56
CA GLU A 307 21.70 25.20 42.95
C GLU A 307 21.86 24.90 44.46
N PRO A 308 21.78 23.62 44.86
CA PRO A 308 22.69 22.53 44.49
C PRO A 308 22.06 21.34 43.76
#